data_AF-A0A7S3PK97-F1
#
_entry.id   AF-A0A7S3PK97-F1
#
_cell.length_a   1.000
_cell.length_b   1.000
_cell.length_c   1.000
_cell.angle_alpha   90.00
_cell.angle_beta   90.00
_cell.angle_gamma   90.00
#
_symmetry.space_group_name_H-M   'P 1'
#
loop_
_entity.id
_entity.type
_entity.pdbx_description
1 polymer ?
#
loop_
_entity_poly.entity_id
_entity_poly.type
_entity_poly.pdbx_seq_one_letter_code
_entity_poly.pdbx_strand_id
1 'polypeptide(L)'
;MPKRQHKEIIRHSQKYRCSHGKQKRYCKLCGGSAFCQHGKQKSICKECGGSSICHHGKRKAYCKACNGSAFCPHGKQRLRCRDCGGSQICEHGKRKSRCKACGGLEICSHGKIKYSCKECTRDETKMERKSKIDFQDELKKEQNELAASSSSSKKLANMKEGDNDNDSLSTEATVEEGEEEH
;
A
#
# COMPACT_ATOMS: atom_id res chain seq x y z
N MET A 1 -16.19 -14.81 -41.32
CA MET A 1 -16.33 -14.21 -39.96
C MET A 1 -15.89 -12.74 -39.99
N PRO A 2 -16.76 -11.79 -39.62
CA PRO A 2 -16.59 -10.38 -39.98
C PRO A 2 -15.70 -9.57 -39.00
N LYS A 3 -14.57 -9.04 -39.49
CA LYS A 3 -13.63 -8.22 -38.69
C LYS A 3 -14.15 -6.81 -38.32
N ARG A 4 -15.36 -6.41 -38.73
CA ARG A 4 -15.91 -5.04 -38.51
C ARG A 4 -16.25 -4.76 -37.04
N GLN A 5 -16.94 -5.68 -36.35
CA GLN A 5 -17.45 -5.50 -34.98
C GLN A 5 -16.36 -5.17 -33.94
N HIS A 6 -15.12 -5.64 -34.14
CA HIS A 6 -14.04 -5.45 -33.18
C HIS A 6 -13.66 -3.97 -32.97
N LYS A 7 -13.76 -3.12 -34.00
CA LYS A 7 -13.46 -1.67 -33.88
C LYS A 7 -14.53 -0.92 -33.05
N GLU A 8 -15.77 -1.36 -33.11
CA GLU A 8 -16.90 -0.76 -32.39
C GLU A 8 -16.86 -1.14 -30.90
N ILE A 9 -16.57 -2.41 -30.60
CA ILE A 9 -16.34 -2.91 -29.23
C ILE A 9 -15.22 -2.11 -28.54
N ILE A 10 -14.11 -1.83 -29.25
CA ILE A 10 -13.00 -1.03 -28.70
C ILE A 10 -13.46 0.40 -28.36
N ARG A 11 -14.12 1.11 -29.29
CA ARG A 11 -14.64 2.48 -29.07
C ARG A 11 -15.61 2.53 -27.89
N HIS A 12 -16.55 1.58 -27.82
CA HIS A 12 -17.47 1.46 -26.69
C HIS A 12 -16.70 1.27 -25.36
N SER A 13 -15.65 0.44 -25.33
CA SER A 13 -14.85 0.20 -24.12
C SER A 13 -14.08 1.42 -23.60
N GLN A 14 -13.83 2.43 -24.44
CA GLN A 14 -13.07 3.63 -24.06
C GLN A 14 -13.95 4.65 -23.31
N LYS A 15 -15.22 4.83 -23.72
CA LYS A 15 -16.20 5.76 -23.11
C LYS A 15 -16.38 5.57 -21.58
N TYR A 16 -16.21 4.33 -21.12
CA TYR A 16 -16.37 3.93 -19.72
C TYR A 16 -15.06 3.88 -18.91
N ARG A 17 -13.92 4.32 -19.47
CA ARG A 17 -12.65 4.48 -18.73
C ARG A 17 -12.50 5.89 -18.18
N CYS A 18 -11.77 6.03 -17.07
CA CYS A 18 -11.27 7.31 -16.58
C CYS A 18 -9.85 7.58 -17.12
N SER A 19 -9.33 8.79 -16.90
CA SER A 19 -7.92 9.17 -17.13
C SER A 19 -6.93 8.12 -16.60
N HIS A 20 -7.17 7.57 -15.41
CA HIS A 20 -6.37 6.49 -14.80
C HIS A 20 -6.43 5.12 -15.51
N GLY A 21 -6.90 5.03 -16.76
CA GLY A 21 -6.96 3.83 -17.61
C GLY A 21 -7.97 2.73 -17.20
N LYS A 22 -8.43 2.75 -15.95
CA LYS A 22 -9.41 1.83 -15.36
C LYS A 22 -10.84 2.18 -15.79
N GLN A 23 -11.76 1.22 -15.74
CA GLN A 23 -13.19 1.53 -15.89
C GLN A 23 -13.65 2.46 -14.74
N LYS A 24 -14.43 3.51 -15.04
CA LYS A 24 -14.89 4.54 -14.07
C LYS A 24 -15.47 3.90 -12.79
N ARG A 25 -16.39 2.93 -12.95
CA ARG A 25 -17.02 2.18 -11.84
C ARG A 25 -16.04 1.43 -10.92
N TYR A 26 -14.84 1.09 -11.40
CA TYR A 26 -13.81 0.34 -10.68
C TYR A 26 -12.56 1.19 -10.36
N CYS A 27 -12.60 2.50 -10.58
CA CYS A 27 -11.51 3.39 -10.22
C CYS A 27 -11.71 3.97 -8.82
N LYS A 28 -10.83 3.61 -7.87
CA LYS A 28 -10.86 4.18 -6.51
C LYS A 28 -10.71 5.70 -6.50
N LEU A 29 -9.76 6.22 -7.27
CA LEU A 29 -9.45 7.66 -7.39
C LEU A 29 -10.61 8.50 -7.97
N CYS A 30 -11.59 7.86 -8.62
CA CYS A 30 -12.77 8.53 -9.18
C CYS A 30 -14.05 8.21 -8.40
N GLY A 31 -13.96 7.79 -7.13
CA GLY A 31 -15.13 7.42 -6.31
C GLY A 31 -15.96 6.27 -6.90
N GLY A 32 -15.33 5.36 -7.64
CA GLY A 32 -16.03 4.39 -8.50
C GLY A 32 -17.12 3.58 -7.79
N SER A 33 -18.34 3.62 -8.32
CA SER A 33 -19.57 3.10 -7.69
C SER A 33 -19.58 1.61 -7.30
N ALA A 34 -18.59 0.83 -7.74
CA ALA A 34 -18.40 -0.55 -7.29
C ALA A 34 -17.75 -0.67 -5.90
N PHE A 35 -17.27 0.42 -5.27
CA PHE A 35 -16.78 0.44 -3.88
C PHE A 35 -17.85 0.93 -2.89
N CYS A 36 -17.81 0.45 -1.65
CA CYS A 36 -18.58 1.00 -0.53
C CYS A 36 -17.74 2.02 0.26
N GLN A 37 -18.38 2.71 1.22
CA GLN A 37 -17.73 3.63 2.16
C GLN A 37 -16.49 3.03 2.86
N HIS A 38 -16.50 1.71 3.12
CA HIS A 38 -15.38 0.98 3.73
C HIS A 38 -14.21 0.69 2.77
N GLY A 39 -14.12 1.37 1.61
CA GLY A 39 -13.05 1.23 0.61
C GLY A 39 -12.96 -0.13 -0.11
N LYS A 40 -13.86 -1.06 0.22
CA LYS A 40 -13.97 -2.43 -0.27
C LYS A 40 -14.95 -2.48 -1.44
N GLN A 41 -14.76 -3.39 -2.40
CA GLN A 41 -15.73 -3.58 -3.49
C GLN A 41 -17.06 -4.12 -2.91
N LYS A 42 -18.20 -3.50 -3.24
CA LYS A 42 -19.52 -3.75 -2.62
C LYS A 42 -19.88 -5.23 -2.54
N SER A 43 -19.66 -5.98 -3.63
CA SER A 43 -19.97 -7.42 -3.71
C SER A 43 -19.15 -8.32 -2.77
N ILE A 44 -18.00 -7.87 -2.26
CA ILE A 44 -17.11 -8.63 -1.37
C ILE A 44 -16.87 -7.97 -0.01
N CYS A 45 -17.53 -6.84 0.29
CA CYS A 45 -17.49 -6.21 1.60
C CYS A 45 -18.34 -7.02 2.59
N LYS A 46 -17.77 -7.40 3.74
CA LYS A 46 -18.51 -8.13 4.77
C LYS A 46 -19.50 -7.21 5.49
N GLU A 47 -19.05 -6.03 5.88
CA GLU A 47 -19.87 -5.04 6.60
C GLU A 47 -21.13 -4.62 5.81
N CYS A 48 -21.08 -4.61 4.47
CA CYS A 48 -22.23 -4.30 3.62
C CYS A 48 -23.04 -5.55 3.17
N GLY A 49 -22.86 -6.72 3.79
CA GLY A 49 -23.57 -7.95 3.41
C GLY A 49 -23.34 -8.37 1.94
N GLY A 50 -22.17 -8.05 1.37
CA GLY A 50 -21.94 -8.06 -0.07
C GLY A 50 -22.31 -9.38 -0.77
N SER A 51 -22.95 -9.30 -1.93
CA SER A 51 -23.62 -10.44 -2.61
C SER A 51 -22.77 -11.69 -2.87
N SER A 52 -21.44 -11.58 -2.87
CA SER A 52 -20.50 -12.70 -3.00
C SER A 52 -20.08 -13.32 -1.65
N ILE A 53 -20.61 -12.86 -0.52
CA ILE A 53 -20.44 -13.39 0.83
C ILE A 53 -21.63 -14.32 1.17
N CYS A 54 -21.38 -15.38 1.93
CA CYS A 54 -22.42 -16.27 2.49
C CYS A 54 -22.60 -16.02 4.00
N HIS A 55 -23.66 -16.56 4.61
CA HIS A 55 -23.94 -16.45 6.05
C HIS A 55 -22.75 -16.83 6.95
N HIS A 56 -21.86 -17.73 6.50
CA HIS A 56 -20.60 -18.08 7.18
C HIS A 56 -19.53 -16.95 7.18
N GLY A 57 -19.85 -15.72 6.78
CA GLY A 57 -18.91 -14.59 6.71
C GLY A 57 -17.74 -14.78 5.72
N LYS A 58 -17.87 -15.74 4.78
CA LYS A 58 -16.85 -16.18 3.81
C LYS A 58 -17.33 -15.90 2.38
N ARG A 59 -16.41 -15.69 1.43
CA ARG A 59 -16.79 -15.57 0.01
C ARG A 59 -17.42 -16.89 -0.46
N LYS A 60 -18.61 -16.85 -1.08
CA LYS A 60 -19.40 -18.01 -1.53
C LYS A 60 -18.54 -19.05 -2.26
N ALA A 61 -17.80 -18.64 -3.29
CA ALA A 61 -16.90 -19.52 -4.06
C ALA A 61 -15.80 -20.21 -3.23
N TYR A 62 -15.43 -19.66 -2.07
CA TYR A 62 -14.36 -20.16 -1.20
C TYR A 62 -14.87 -20.68 0.16
N CYS A 63 -16.18 -20.86 0.34
CA CYS A 63 -16.74 -21.47 1.55
C CYS A 63 -16.91 -22.98 1.38
N LYS A 64 -16.17 -23.79 2.16
CA LYS A 64 -16.32 -25.26 2.14
C LYS A 64 -17.74 -25.71 2.50
N ALA A 65 -18.33 -25.13 3.54
CA ALA A 65 -19.68 -25.45 4.01
C ALA A 65 -20.83 -24.95 3.10
N CYS A 66 -20.50 -24.31 1.97
CA CYS A 66 -21.46 -23.99 0.90
C CYS A 66 -21.07 -24.65 -0.43
N ASN A 67 -20.24 -25.72 -0.38
CA ASN A 67 -19.61 -26.39 -1.52
C ASN A 67 -19.09 -25.42 -2.60
N GLY A 68 -18.43 -24.34 -2.14
CA GLY A 68 -18.07 -23.20 -2.97
C GLY A 68 -17.27 -23.58 -4.22
N SER A 69 -17.59 -22.94 -5.35
CA SER A 69 -17.13 -23.32 -6.69
C SER A 69 -15.61 -23.38 -6.92
N ALA A 70 -14.78 -22.86 -6.00
CA ALA A 70 -13.32 -23.03 -6.01
C ALA A 70 -12.85 -24.41 -5.50
N PHE A 71 -13.72 -25.24 -4.92
CA PHE A 71 -13.42 -26.62 -4.50
C PHE A 71 -13.90 -27.66 -5.54
N CYS A 72 -13.19 -28.79 -5.61
CA CYS A 72 -13.59 -29.97 -6.38
C CYS A 72 -14.35 -30.97 -5.49
N PRO A 73 -15.02 -32.00 -6.04
CA PRO A 73 -15.61 -33.08 -5.23
C PRO A 73 -14.63 -33.71 -4.22
N HIS A 74 -13.32 -33.77 -4.53
CA HIS A 74 -12.29 -34.29 -3.61
C HIS A 74 -11.95 -33.35 -2.43
N GLY A 75 -12.75 -32.31 -2.15
CA GLY A 75 -12.57 -31.33 -1.06
C GLY A 75 -11.35 -30.40 -1.20
N LYS A 76 -10.51 -30.61 -2.22
CA LYS A 76 -9.32 -29.81 -2.57
C LYS A 76 -9.75 -28.57 -3.37
N GLN A 77 -8.93 -27.52 -3.39
CA GLN A 77 -9.15 -26.39 -4.31
C GLN A 77 -8.93 -26.85 -5.75
N ARG A 78 -9.84 -26.59 -6.69
CA ARG A 78 -9.80 -27.08 -8.09
C ARG A 78 -8.46 -26.79 -8.76
N LEU A 79 -7.98 -25.55 -8.61
CA LEU A 79 -6.68 -25.07 -9.12
C LEU A 79 -5.48 -25.89 -8.63
N ARG A 80 -5.60 -26.59 -7.50
CA ARG A 80 -4.52 -27.32 -6.78
C ARG A 80 -4.81 -28.82 -6.63
N CYS A 81 -5.86 -29.31 -7.27
CA CYS A 81 -6.25 -30.72 -7.21
C CYS A 81 -5.53 -31.49 -8.31
N ARG A 82 -4.56 -32.34 -7.94
CA ARG A 82 -3.83 -33.21 -8.89
C ARG A 82 -4.80 -34.11 -9.66
N ASP A 83 -5.70 -34.73 -8.92
CA ASP A 83 -6.77 -35.61 -9.39
C ASP A 83 -7.86 -34.92 -10.24
N CYS A 84 -7.81 -33.59 -10.42
CA CYS A 84 -8.62 -32.86 -11.41
C CYS A 84 -7.76 -32.09 -12.44
N GLY A 85 -6.47 -32.41 -12.59
CA GLY A 85 -5.58 -31.69 -13.51
C GLY A 85 -5.45 -30.19 -13.21
N GLY A 86 -5.61 -29.78 -11.95
CA GLY A 86 -5.74 -28.38 -11.54
C GLY A 86 -4.59 -27.49 -12.04
N SER A 87 -4.90 -26.31 -12.59
CA SER A 87 -3.95 -25.52 -13.39
C SER A 87 -2.66 -25.05 -12.68
N GLN A 88 -2.59 -25.08 -11.34
CA GLN A 88 -1.37 -24.85 -10.56
C GLN A 88 -0.50 -26.11 -10.39
N ILE A 89 -0.91 -27.26 -10.92
CA ILE A 89 -0.14 -28.52 -10.97
C ILE A 89 0.59 -28.61 -12.32
N CYS A 90 1.78 -29.20 -12.34
CA CYS A 90 2.58 -29.52 -13.55
C CYS A 90 2.55 -31.03 -13.85
N GLU A 91 3.10 -31.47 -14.99
CA GLU A 91 3.12 -32.90 -15.36
C GLU A 91 3.78 -33.78 -14.28
N HIS A 92 4.77 -33.23 -13.59
CA HIS A 92 5.47 -33.83 -12.46
C HIS A 92 4.59 -34.07 -11.20
N GLY A 93 3.27 -33.82 -11.27
CA GLY A 93 2.30 -34.01 -10.19
C GLY A 93 2.49 -33.08 -8.98
N LYS A 94 3.36 -32.08 -9.11
CA LYS A 94 3.74 -31.08 -8.07
C LYS A 94 3.10 -29.74 -8.38
N ARG A 95 3.00 -28.84 -7.39
CA ARG A 95 2.60 -27.43 -7.66
C ARG A 95 3.70 -26.77 -8.52
N LYS A 96 3.33 -26.11 -9.62
CA LYS A 96 4.23 -25.39 -10.54
C LYS A 96 5.22 -24.49 -9.80
N SER A 97 4.72 -23.68 -8.87
CA SER A 97 5.54 -22.78 -8.05
C SER A 97 6.56 -23.47 -7.14
N ARG A 98 6.41 -24.78 -6.87
CA ARG A 98 7.29 -25.59 -5.99
C ARG A 98 7.97 -26.74 -6.73
N CYS A 99 7.86 -26.82 -8.05
CA CYS A 99 8.51 -27.87 -8.82
C CYS A 99 9.91 -27.42 -9.24
N LYS A 100 10.95 -28.08 -8.73
CA LYS A 100 12.35 -27.79 -9.09
C LYS A 100 12.57 -27.92 -10.61
N ALA A 101 12.06 -28.98 -11.21
CA ALA A 101 12.16 -29.26 -12.65
C ALA A 101 11.42 -28.23 -13.54
N CYS A 102 10.49 -27.45 -12.98
CA CYS A 102 9.80 -26.36 -13.69
C CYS A 102 10.31 -24.97 -13.31
N GLY A 103 11.47 -24.84 -12.64
CA GLY A 103 12.01 -23.56 -12.18
C GLY A 103 11.07 -22.80 -11.23
N GLY A 104 10.29 -23.50 -10.40
CA GLY A 104 9.18 -22.93 -9.64
C GLY A 104 9.56 -21.76 -8.73
N LEU A 105 8.81 -20.65 -8.81
CA LEU A 105 9.12 -19.36 -8.15
C LEU A 105 9.25 -19.37 -6.61
N GLU A 106 8.72 -20.38 -5.91
CA GLU A 106 8.92 -20.57 -4.46
C GLU A 106 10.24 -21.29 -4.12
N ILE A 107 10.98 -21.79 -5.12
CA ILE A 107 12.29 -22.41 -4.97
C ILE A 107 13.38 -21.32 -4.99
N CYS A 108 14.41 -21.46 -4.15
CA CYS A 108 15.60 -20.61 -4.16
C CYS A 108 16.75 -21.22 -5.00
N SER A 109 17.81 -20.43 -5.22
CA SER A 109 19.11 -20.87 -5.77
C SER A 109 19.60 -22.19 -5.15
N HIS A 110 19.45 -22.35 -3.83
CA HIS A 110 19.89 -23.52 -3.07
C HIS A 110 18.96 -24.74 -3.22
N GLY A 111 18.03 -24.72 -4.19
CA GLY A 111 17.14 -25.83 -4.51
C GLY A 111 16.12 -26.20 -3.42
N LYS A 112 15.94 -25.35 -2.41
CA LYS A 112 15.00 -25.51 -1.28
C LYS A 112 13.80 -24.56 -1.49
N ILE A 113 12.70 -24.75 -0.76
CA ILE A 113 11.60 -23.75 -0.77
C ILE A 113 12.07 -22.53 0.04
N LYS A 114 11.93 -21.30 -0.47
CA LYS A 114 12.51 -20.06 0.08
C LYS A 114 12.34 -19.92 1.60
N TYR A 115 11.10 -19.93 2.10
CA TYR A 115 10.79 -19.81 3.54
C TYR A 115 11.27 -20.99 4.43
N SER A 116 11.80 -22.07 3.84
CA SER A 116 12.41 -23.20 4.55
C SER A 116 13.95 -23.26 4.39
N CYS A 117 14.52 -22.32 3.63
CA CYS A 117 15.94 -22.27 3.34
C CYS A 117 16.65 -21.40 4.38
N LYS A 118 17.37 -22.04 5.32
CA LYS A 118 18.13 -21.37 6.39
C LYS A 118 19.15 -20.35 5.87
N GLU A 119 19.60 -20.45 4.62
CA GLU A 119 20.37 -19.39 3.96
C GLU A 119 19.47 -18.18 3.68
N CYS A 120 18.46 -18.31 2.81
CA CYS A 120 17.59 -17.21 2.39
C CYS A 120 16.91 -16.47 3.55
N THR A 121 16.48 -17.19 4.60
CA THR A 121 15.86 -16.54 5.77
C THR A 121 16.84 -15.70 6.58
N ARG A 122 18.15 -15.99 6.53
CA ARG A 122 19.20 -15.10 7.09
C ARG A 122 19.44 -13.92 6.16
N ASP A 123 19.49 -14.15 4.85
CA ASP A 123 19.71 -13.09 3.85
C ASP A 123 18.60 -12.03 3.89
N GLU A 124 17.33 -12.44 3.96
CA GLU A 124 16.17 -11.56 4.12
C GLU A 124 16.32 -10.68 5.38
N THR A 125 16.62 -11.27 6.55
CA THR A 125 16.84 -10.49 7.79
C THR A 125 18.07 -9.58 7.73
N LYS A 126 19.08 -9.89 6.90
CA LYS A 126 20.27 -9.06 6.71
C LYS A 126 19.95 -7.84 5.84
N MET A 127 19.13 -8.01 4.81
CA MET A 127 18.59 -6.89 4.02
C MET A 127 17.70 -5.97 4.87
N GLU A 128 16.77 -6.53 5.65
CA GLU A 128 15.90 -5.74 6.54
C GLU A 128 16.65 -4.98 7.64
N ARG A 129 17.79 -5.49 8.11
CA ARG A 129 18.66 -4.77 9.04
C ARG A 129 19.44 -3.66 8.33
N LYS A 130 20.00 -3.96 7.16
CA LYS A 130 20.77 -2.98 6.39
C LYS A 130 19.90 -1.78 6.01
N SER A 131 18.71 -1.98 5.44
CA SER A 131 17.83 -0.87 5.05
C SER A 131 17.37 0.01 6.21
N LYS A 132 17.25 -0.54 7.43
CA LYS A 132 16.96 0.23 8.65
C LYS A 132 18.16 1.05 9.13
N ILE A 133 19.38 0.56 8.93
CA ILE A 133 20.62 1.30 9.23
C ILE A 133 20.81 2.41 8.19
N ASP A 134 20.75 2.06 6.90
CA ASP A 134 20.87 3.00 5.77
C ASP A 134 19.90 4.20 5.97
N PHE A 135 18.62 3.94 6.28
CA PHE A 135 17.60 4.97 6.54
C PHE A 135 17.84 5.79 7.83
N GLN A 136 18.36 5.16 8.90
CA GLN A 136 18.72 5.89 10.12
C GLN A 136 19.94 6.81 9.91
N ASP A 137 20.87 6.42 9.05
CA ASP A 137 22.08 7.19 8.76
C ASP A 137 21.83 8.30 7.73
N GLU A 138 20.77 8.20 6.92
CA GLU A 138 20.19 9.32 6.16
C GLU A 138 19.57 10.36 7.11
N LEU A 139 18.64 9.95 7.99
CA LEU A 139 17.98 10.86 8.95
C LEU A 139 18.97 11.58 9.89
N LYS A 140 20.06 10.92 10.32
CA LYS A 140 21.11 11.55 11.13
C LYS A 140 21.89 12.64 10.38
N LYS A 141 22.05 12.52 9.06
CA LYS A 141 22.73 13.56 8.26
C LYS A 141 21.86 14.81 8.17
N GLU A 142 20.58 14.64 7.82
CA GLU A 142 19.61 15.75 7.80
C GLU A 142 19.56 16.46 9.16
N GLN A 143 19.51 15.71 10.27
CA GLN A 143 19.54 16.28 11.62
C GLN A 143 20.85 17.02 11.94
N ASN A 144 22.01 16.51 11.51
CA ASN A 144 23.31 17.17 11.72
C ASN A 144 23.46 18.43 10.85
N GLU A 145 22.93 18.46 9.63
CA GLU A 145 22.95 19.63 8.75
C GLU A 145 22.02 20.73 9.27
N LEU A 146 20.85 20.35 9.79
CA LEU A 146 19.93 21.26 10.52
C LEU A 146 20.56 21.78 11.83
N ALA A 147 21.28 20.93 12.57
CA ALA A 147 22.01 21.36 13.76
C ALA A 147 23.13 22.35 13.42
N ALA A 148 23.96 22.02 12.42
CA ALA A 148 25.09 22.85 11.98
C ALA A 148 24.66 24.24 11.50
N SER A 149 23.56 24.32 10.73
CA SER A 149 22.99 25.60 10.32
C SER A 149 22.40 26.41 11.50
N SER A 150 21.82 25.76 12.51
CA SER A 150 21.31 26.44 13.72
C SER A 150 22.41 27.07 14.59
N SER A 151 23.64 26.55 14.54
CA SER A 151 24.78 27.08 15.33
C SER A 151 25.16 28.51 14.96
N SER A 152 24.99 28.91 13.69
CA SER A 152 25.34 30.25 13.22
C SER A 152 24.46 31.34 13.84
N SER A 153 23.17 31.06 14.05
CA SER A 153 22.21 32.05 14.57
C SER A 153 22.41 32.39 16.03
N LYS A 154 22.97 31.48 16.84
CA LYS A 154 23.17 31.69 18.29
C LYS A 154 24.35 32.61 18.63
N LYS A 155 25.24 32.91 17.66
CA LYS A 155 26.42 33.74 17.91
C LYS A 155 26.15 35.26 17.95
N LEU A 156 24.94 35.71 17.58
CA LEU A 156 24.52 37.13 17.67
C LEU A 156 23.71 37.48 18.93
N ALA A 157 23.28 36.50 19.73
CA ALA A 157 22.36 36.73 20.86
C ALA A 157 23.04 37.13 22.18
N ASN A 158 24.37 36.97 22.29
CA ASN A 158 25.10 36.99 23.57
C ASN A 158 26.05 38.21 23.73
N MET A 159 25.61 39.40 23.30
CA MET A 159 26.33 40.67 23.51
C MET A 159 25.35 41.84 23.71
N LYS A 160 24.60 41.87 24.84
CA LYS A 160 23.84 43.06 25.28
C LYS A 160 23.36 43.01 26.74
N GLU A 161 24.31 42.92 27.67
CA GLU A 161 24.16 43.43 29.03
C GLU A 161 25.35 44.36 29.29
N GLY A 162 25.09 45.57 29.80
CA GLY A 162 26.09 46.61 29.96
C GLY A 162 25.58 48.01 29.59
N ASP A 163 25.59 48.89 30.60
CA ASP A 163 25.82 50.33 30.52
C ASP A 163 24.82 51.20 29.72
N ASN A 164 23.76 51.54 30.47
CA ASN A 164 23.20 52.89 30.63
C ASN A 164 24.13 54.05 30.18
N ASP A 165 23.62 55.01 29.41
CA ASP A 165 23.62 56.43 29.85
C ASP A 165 22.87 57.41 28.90
N ASN A 166 22.02 58.20 29.56
CA ASN A 166 21.66 59.61 29.35
C ASN A 166 20.86 60.16 28.12
N ASP A 167 19.92 61.02 28.52
CA ASP A 167 19.41 62.27 27.91
C ASP A 167 18.24 62.36 26.91
N SER A 168 17.42 63.38 27.22
CA SER A 168 16.59 64.23 26.35
C SER A 168 15.28 63.73 25.73
N LEU A 169 14.19 63.98 26.50
CA LEU A 169 13.03 64.84 26.15
C LEU A 169 12.26 64.54 24.83
N SER A 170 11.01 64.08 24.88
CA SER A 170 9.75 64.89 25.01
C SER A 170 9.41 65.74 23.78
N THR A 171 8.17 65.83 23.27
CA THR A 171 6.81 65.39 23.74
C THR A 171 6.17 64.37 22.74
N GLU A 172 4.86 64.05 22.58
CA GLU A 172 3.55 64.57 23.08
C GLU A 172 2.39 63.55 22.85
N ALA A 173 1.14 64.01 23.03
CA ALA A 173 -0.15 63.67 22.36
C ALA A 173 -0.27 62.45 21.41
N THR A 174 -1.37 61.66 21.39
CA THR A 174 -2.69 61.64 22.10
C THR A 174 -3.26 60.21 21.99
N VAL A 175 -3.98 59.61 22.96
CA VAL A 175 -5.46 59.68 23.21
C VAL A 175 -6.28 59.29 21.95
N GLU A 176 -7.27 58.38 21.93
CA GLU A 176 -8.24 57.80 22.91
C GLU A 176 -8.46 56.28 22.59
N GLU A 177 -8.58 55.37 23.57
CA GLU A 177 -9.82 54.69 24.06
C GLU A 177 -10.51 53.63 23.15
N GLY A 178 -11.13 52.61 23.77
CA GLY A 178 -11.85 51.51 23.12
C GLY A 178 -11.86 50.20 23.94
N GLU A 179 -12.82 50.05 24.85
CA GLU A 179 -12.86 49.00 25.89
C GLU A 179 -13.74 47.76 25.55
N GLU A 180 -13.59 46.70 26.37
CA GLU A 180 -14.48 45.53 26.67
C GLU A 180 -15.12 44.72 25.50
N GLU A 181 -15.01 43.39 25.44
CA GLU A 181 -15.44 42.32 26.37
C GLU A 181 -16.97 42.07 26.50
N HIS A 182 -17.48 41.13 25.68
CA HIS A 182 -18.36 40.04 26.15
C HIS A 182 -18.34 38.83 25.20
#